data_AF-A0A7Z8DYF7-F1
#
_entry.id   AF-A0A7Z8DYF7-F1
#
_cell.length_a   1.000
_cell.length_b   1.000
_cell.length_c   1.000
_cell.angle_alpha   90.00
_cell.angle_beta   90.00
_cell.angle_gamma   90.00
#
_symmetry.space_group_name_H-M   'P 1'
#
loop_
_entity.id
_entity.type
_entity.pdbx_description
1 polymer ?
#
loop_
_entity_poly.entity_id
_entity_poly.type
_entity_poly.pdbx_seq_one_letter_code
_entity_poly.pdbx_strand_id
1 'polypeptide(L)'
;MTTTVYDRVNALVATDSRWSVDLSPHGYDGHILYIDDTGFGKLAPRNDFVMLLAGDGLLIQLWKHWWRGDLSQQEPPVVLPTGQSVNLHIVKKSTNEVIFDKGQKLVVKNNETEELFAVFTGSGCGAAAQNWMYSHCARSAIEESKKLDPYTGGTVRFLDFRTNASLVEDSVSTISEVNEALLQRGLIMDTKNPHSPHVSISAQEVAEVRQMLVSGSITPCAPVGQRTQDWDDNSKLRLANAIQRIREEEAQMR
;
A
#
# COMPACT_ATOMS: atom_id res chain seq x y z
N MET A 1 -1.73 -8.81 -1.00
CA MET A 1 -2.27 -7.77 -1.85
C MET A 1 -3.08 -6.72 -1.06
N THR A 2 -2.75 -5.44 -1.14
CA THR A 2 -3.32 -4.39 -0.27
C THR A 2 -4.59 -3.76 -0.86
N THR A 3 -5.31 -2.93 -0.11
CA THR A 3 -6.24 -1.93 -0.66
C THR A 3 -5.83 -0.53 -0.22
N THR A 4 -5.71 0.39 -1.17
CA THR A 4 -5.65 1.83 -0.89
C THR A 4 -6.77 2.56 -1.62
N VAL A 5 -7.27 3.62 -1.00
CA VAL A 5 -8.34 4.47 -1.54
C VAL A 5 -7.93 5.92 -1.38
N TYR A 6 -7.95 6.66 -2.48
CA TYR A 6 -8.00 8.11 -2.48
C TYR A 6 -9.43 8.52 -2.80
N ASP A 7 -10.09 9.16 -1.85
CA ASP A 7 -11.45 9.67 -1.95
C ASP A 7 -11.39 11.18 -2.09
N ARG A 8 -11.52 11.64 -3.35
CA ARG A 8 -11.46 13.06 -3.68
C ARG A 8 -12.70 13.79 -3.18
N VAL A 9 -13.86 13.13 -3.18
CA VAL A 9 -15.12 13.74 -2.70
C VAL A 9 -15.04 14.12 -1.23
N ASN A 10 -14.45 13.26 -0.40
CA ASN A 10 -14.30 13.50 1.03
C ASN A 10 -12.94 14.09 1.43
N ALA A 11 -12.02 14.28 0.47
CA ALA A 11 -10.65 14.74 0.70
C ALA A 11 -9.94 13.87 1.75
N LEU A 12 -9.91 12.56 1.48
CA LEU A 12 -9.40 11.57 2.42
C LEU A 12 -8.64 10.48 1.68
N VAL A 13 -7.58 9.98 2.30
CA VAL A 13 -6.89 8.76 1.86
C VAL A 13 -7.00 7.69 2.93
N ALA A 14 -7.13 6.43 2.51
CA ALA A 14 -7.20 5.29 3.41
C ALA A 14 -6.50 4.06 2.85
N THR A 15 -6.07 3.16 3.74
CA THR A 15 -5.48 1.87 3.40
C THR A 15 -5.71 0.85 4.50
N ASP A 16 -5.58 -0.42 4.18
CA ASP A 16 -5.52 -1.49 5.16
C ASP A 16 -4.10 -1.61 5.79
N SER A 17 -3.97 -2.34 6.89
CA SER A 17 -2.69 -2.52 7.60
C SER A 17 -1.97 -3.83 7.26
N ARG A 18 -2.60 -4.72 6.49
CA ARG A 18 -2.08 -6.06 6.23
C ARG A 18 -0.82 -6.03 5.39
N TRP A 19 0.17 -6.80 5.82
CA TRP A 19 1.33 -7.20 5.03
C TRP A 19 1.23 -8.70 4.76
N SER A 20 1.63 -9.13 3.57
CA SER A 20 1.38 -10.51 3.14
C SER A 20 2.44 -11.03 2.17
N VAL A 21 2.56 -12.35 2.12
CA VAL A 21 3.34 -13.12 1.14
C VAL A 21 2.41 -14.17 0.54
N ASP A 22 2.37 -14.25 -0.80
CA ASP A 22 1.75 -15.37 -1.51
C ASP A 22 2.69 -16.58 -1.45
N LEU A 23 2.21 -17.70 -0.87
CA LEU A 23 3.00 -18.92 -0.72
C LEU A 23 2.77 -19.90 -1.88
N SER A 24 1.87 -19.60 -2.82
CA SER A 24 1.59 -20.45 -3.98
C SER A 24 2.84 -20.75 -4.82
N PRO A 25 3.75 -19.78 -5.08
CA PRO A 25 5.01 -20.04 -5.79
C PRO A 25 5.96 -20.98 -5.05
N HIS A 26 5.70 -21.25 -3.76
CA HIS A 26 6.55 -22.02 -2.86
C HIS A 26 5.93 -23.37 -2.48
N GLY A 27 4.96 -23.87 -3.26
CA GLY A 27 4.34 -25.18 -3.05
C GLY A 27 3.11 -25.18 -2.15
N TYR A 28 2.71 -24.02 -1.61
CA TYR A 28 1.51 -23.84 -0.79
C TYR A 28 0.41 -23.16 -1.59
N ASP A 29 -0.06 -23.85 -2.63
CA ASP A 29 -1.06 -23.31 -3.55
C ASP A 29 -2.30 -22.80 -2.80
N GLY A 30 -2.67 -21.55 -3.05
CA GLY A 30 -3.81 -20.90 -2.41
C GLY A 30 -3.57 -20.48 -0.96
N HIS A 31 -2.35 -20.48 -0.46
CA HIS A 31 -2.07 -20.01 0.90
C HIS A 31 -1.35 -18.67 0.90
N ILE A 32 -1.66 -17.85 1.90
CA ILE A 32 -0.93 -16.61 2.15
C ILE A 32 -0.43 -16.59 3.59
N LEU A 33 0.81 -16.17 3.77
CA LEU A 33 1.33 -15.76 5.07
C LEU A 33 1.04 -14.28 5.24
N TYR A 34 0.46 -13.87 6.35
CA TYR A 34 0.11 -12.47 6.56
C TYR A 34 0.28 -12.03 8.01
N ILE A 35 0.29 -10.71 8.18
CA ILE A 35 0.27 -10.04 9.46
C ILE A 35 -0.48 -8.71 9.34
N ASP A 36 -1.20 -8.36 10.38
CA ASP A 36 -1.95 -7.10 10.47
C ASP A 36 -1.28 -6.17 11.50
N ASP A 37 -1.50 -4.87 11.37
CA ASP A 37 -1.17 -3.86 12.38
C ASP A 37 0.30 -3.93 12.86
N THR A 38 1.25 -3.80 11.92
CA THR A 38 2.69 -3.93 12.19
C THR A 38 3.33 -2.64 12.70
N GLY A 39 2.64 -1.50 12.58
CA GLY A 39 3.25 -0.19 12.78
C GLY A 39 4.01 0.32 11.57
N PHE A 40 4.15 -0.46 10.49
CA PHE A 40 4.76 -0.05 9.22
C PHE A 40 3.67 0.22 8.18
N GLY A 41 3.18 1.46 8.11
CA GLY A 41 2.06 1.83 7.27
C GLY A 41 2.39 2.05 5.80
N LYS A 42 1.35 2.05 4.97
CA LYS A 42 1.40 2.30 3.52
C LYS A 42 1.08 3.75 3.14
N LEU A 43 0.80 4.60 4.13
CA LEU A 43 0.66 6.05 4.00
C LEU A 43 1.89 6.73 4.57
N ALA A 44 2.43 7.70 3.83
CA ALA A 44 3.57 8.51 4.24
C ALA A 44 3.20 10.00 4.14
N PRO A 45 2.62 10.60 5.19
CA PRO A 45 2.38 12.04 5.22
C PRO A 45 3.70 12.82 5.30
N ARG A 46 3.77 13.98 4.64
CA ARG A 46 4.87 14.95 4.73
C ARG A 46 4.35 16.35 4.42
N ASN A 47 4.49 17.30 5.36
CA ASN A 47 4.08 18.69 5.17
C ASN A 47 2.66 18.79 4.59
N ASP A 48 2.48 19.34 3.38
CA ASP A 48 1.20 19.45 2.68
C ASP A 48 0.92 18.29 1.69
N PHE A 49 1.71 17.23 1.74
CA PHE A 49 1.61 16.08 0.85
C PHE A 49 1.38 14.78 1.61
N VAL A 50 0.87 13.78 0.91
CA VAL A 50 0.84 12.39 1.36
C VAL A 50 1.16 11.48 0.20
N MET A 51 2.04 10.50 0.46
CA MET A 51 2.37 9.45 -0.49
C MET A 51 1.71 8.14 -0.05
N LEU A 52 0.97 7.50 -0.95
CA LEU A 52 0.39 6.19 -0.79
C LEU A 52 1.25 5.19 -1.56
N LEU A 53 1.53 4.06 -0.93
CA LEU A 53 2.52 3.09 -1.35
C LEU A 53 1.91 1.71 -1.45
N ALA A 54 2.23 0.98 -2.52
CA ALA A 54 1.94 -0.44 -2.64
C ALA A 54 3.04 -1.11 -3.47
N GLY A 55 3.15 -2.44 -3.40
CA GLY A 55 4.17 -3.23 -4.06
C GLY A 55 5.23 -3.75 -3.10
N ASP A 56 6.47 -3.77 -3.55
CA ASP A 56 7.60 -4.36 -2.84
C ASP A 56 7.92 -3.68 -1.50
N GLY A 57 8.09 -4.47 -0.43
CA GLY A 57 8.30 -3.95 0.92
C GLY A 57 9.61 -3.17 1.10
N LEU A 58 10.67 -3.58 0.42
CA LEU A 58 11.96 -2.89 0.47
C LEU A 58 11.88 -1.55 -0.27
N LEU A 59 11.28 -1.51 -1.46
CA LEU A 59 11.05 -0.24 -2.16
C LEU A 59 10.19 0.70 -1.32
N ILE A 60 9.12 0.21 -0.70
CA ILE A 60 8.27 1.01 0.19
C ILE A 60 9.09 1.59 1.35
N GLN A 61 9.95 0.81 1.99
CA GLN A 61 10.87 1.31 3.02
C GLN A 61 11.78 2.42 2.49
N LEU A 62 12.45 2.20 1.36
CA LEU A 62 13.36 3.18 0.77
C LEU A 62 12.64 4.50 0.45
N TRP A 63 11.46 4.41 -0.16
CA TRP A 63 10.62 5.57 -0.46
C TRP A 63 10.17 6.30 0.81
N LYS A 64 9.74 5.60 1.87
CA LYS A 64 9.37 6.24 3.15
C LYS A 64 10.56 6.93 3.82
N HIS A 65 11.74 6.31 3.81
CA HIS A 65 12.95 6.90 4.38
C HIS A 65 13.35 8.18 3.65
N TRP A 66 13.45 8.13 2.32
CA TRP A 66 13.76 9.31 1.52
C TRP A 66 12.69 10.41 1.70
N TRP A 67 11.41 10.03 1.67
CA TRP A 67 10.29 10.96 1.82
C TRP A 67 10.28 11.68 3.16
N ARG A 68 10.81 11.09 4.24
CA ARG A 68 10.94 11.77 5.54
C ARG A 68 12.20 12.61 5.66
N GLY A 69 13.23 12.24 4.91
CA GLY A 69 14.51 12.90 4.93
C GLY A 69 14.56 14.18 4.13
N ASP A 70 15.78 14.46 3.65
CA ASP A 70 16.06 15.57 2.76
C ASP A 70 15.73 15.19 1.31
N LEU A 71 14.68 15.80 0.77
CA LEU A 71 14.27 15.56 -0.61
C LEU A 71 15.30 16.07 -1.63
N SER A 72 16.31 16.87 -1.24
CA SER A 72 17.39 17.26 -2.17
C SER A 72 18.26 16.08 -2.59
N GLN A 73 18.27 15.01 -1.80
CA GLN A 73 18.96 13.77 -2.11
C GLN A 73 18.27 13.03 -3.26
N GLN A 74 19.05 12.19 -3.94
CA GLN A 74 18.57 11.33 -5.03
C GLN A 74 17.42 10.44 -4.53
N GLU A 75 16.30 10.44 -5.28
CA GLU A 75 15.15 9.59 -4.99
C GLU A 75 15.48 8.09 -5.17
N PRO A 76 14.80 7.20 -4.42
CA PRO A 76 15.01 5.77 -4.53
C PRO A 76 14.60 5.21 -5.90
N PRO A 77 15.09 4.01 -6.27
CA PRO A 77 14.61 3.34 -7.46
C PRO A 77 13.10 3.02 -7.33
N VAL A 78 12.43 2.95 -8.48
CA VAL A 78 11.01 2.53 -8.58
C VAL A 78 10.85 1.05 -8.96
N VAL A 79 11.93 0.42 -9.40
CA VAL A 79 12.02 -0.99 -9.78
C VAL A 79 13.35 -1.55 -9.27
N LEU A 80 13.32 -2.73 -8.66
CA LEU A 80 14.52 -3.47 -8.27
C LEU A 80 15.12 -4.21 -9.48
N PRO A 81 16.43 -4.53 -9.47
CA PRO A 81 17.05 -5.33 -10.55
C PRO A 81 16.37 -6.69 -10.79
N THR A 82 15.70 -7.22 -9.77
CA THR A 82 14.93 -8.47 -9.78
C THR A 82 13.51 -8.32 -10.37
N GLY A 83 13.11 -7.10 -10.76
CA GLY A 83 11.86 -6.81 -11.48
C GLY A 83 10.67 -6.41 -10.59
N GLN A 84 10.77 -6.53 -9.27
CA GLN A 84 9.76 -6.00 -8.35
C GLN A 84 9.72 -4.48 -8.43
N SER A 85 8.53 -3.90 -8.22
CA SER A 85 8.30 -2.46 -8.36
C SER A 85 7.40 -1.93 -7.25
N VAL A 86 7.36 -0.60 -7.16
CA VAL A 86 6.47 0.15 -6.26
C VAL A 86 5.43 0.93 -7.05
N ASN A 87 4.22 0.98 -6.52
CA ASN A 87 3.16 1.89 -6.94
C ASN A 87 3.22 3.12 -6.05
N LEU A 88 3.17 4.30 -6.67
CA LEU A 88 3.22 5.58 -5.99
C LEU A 88 1.99 6.38 -6.36
N HIS A 89 1.34 6.95 -5.35
CA HIS A 89 0.29 7.93 -5.53
C HIS A 89 0.52 9.07 -4.53
N ILE A 90 0.77 10.27 -5.03
CA ILE A 90 1.10 11.45 -4.24
C ILE A 90 -0.02 12.46 -4.39
N VAL A 91 -0.57 12.88 -3.25
CA VAL A 91 -1.68 13.83 -3.18
C VAL A 91 -1.25 15.04 -2.35
N LYS A 92 -1.55 16.25 -2.83
CA LYS A 92 -1.45 17.49 -2.07
C LYS A 92 -2.73 17.68 -1.27
N LYS A 93 -2.59 17.82 0.05
CA LYS A 93 -3.69 17.79 1.02
C LYS A 93 -4.52 19.07 0.96
N SER A 94 -3.88 20.23 0.94
CA SER A 94 -4.58 21.53 0.92
C SER A 94 -5.48 21.72 -0.31
N THR A 95 -5.05 21.25 -1.47
CA THR A 95 -5.79 21.39 -2.74
C THR A 95 -6.55 20.13 -3.12
N ASN A 96 -6.34 19.02 -2.40
CA ASN A 96 -6.90 17.71 -2.73
C ASN A 96 -6.61 17.32 -4.19
N GLU A 97 -5.36 17.54 -4.60
CA GLU A 97 -4.87 17.38 -5.97
C GLU A 97 -3.93 16.17 -6.06
N VAL A 98 -4.11 15.35 -7.09
CA VAL A 98 -3.15 14.29 -7.42
C VAL A 98 -1.93 14.92 -8.09
N ILE A 99 -0.79 14.91 -7.41
CA ILE A 99 0.48 15.44 -7.91
C ILE A 99 1.18 14.42 -8.80
N PHE A 100 1.12 13.15 -8.41
CA PHE A 100 1.68 12.06 -9.17
C PHE A 100 0.91 10.78 -8.90
N ASP A 101 0.78 9.95 -9.93
CA ASP A 101 0.31 8.59 -9.77
C ASP A 101 0.97 7.67 -10.81
N LYS A 102 1.34 6.47 -10.37
CA LYS A 102 1.74 5.36 -11.23
C LYS A 102 1.47 4.04 -10.53
N GLY A 103 0.89 3.12 -11.29
CA GLY A 103 0.53 1.78 -10.81
C GLY A 103 -0.83 1.37 -11.35
N GLN A 104 -1.20 0.11 -11.10
CA GLN A 104 -2.54 -0.35 -11.39
C GLN A 104 -3.54 0.36 -10.48
N LYS A 105 -4.57 0.95 -11.09
CA LYS A 105 -5.61 1.69 -10.37
C LYS A 105 -6.97 1.52 -11.05
N LEU A 106 -8.02 1.49 -10.23
CA LEU A 106 -9.38 1.74 -10.67
C LEU A 106 -9.73 3.18 -10.35
N VAL A 107 -10.40 3.84 -11.28
CA VAL A 107 -10.75 5.26 -11.17
C VAL A 107 -12.26 5.40 -11.32
N VAL A 108 -12.88 6.06 -10.34
CA VAL A 108 -14.28 6.46 -10.41
C VAL A 108 -14.31 7.94 -10.78
N LYS A 109 -15.05 8.26 -11.83
CA LYS A 109 -15.20 9.62 -12.36
C LYS A 109 -16.65 9.95 -12.64
N ASN A 110 -16.93 11.23 -12.77
CA ASN A 110 -18.14 11.71 -13.40
C ASN A 110 -18.09 11.42 -14.92
N ASN A 111 -19.13 10.78 -15.46
CA ASN A 111 -19.20 10.40 -16.87
C ASN A 111 -19.35 11.58 -17.84
N GLU A 112 -19.81 12.74 -17.36
CA GLU A 112 -20.04 13.93 -18.18
C GLU A 112 -18.86 14.90 -18.10
N THR A 113 -18.35 15.16 -16.89
CA THR A 113 -17.29 16.16 -16.66
C THR A 113 -15.89 15.58 -16.64
N GLU A 114 -15.75 14.25 -16.66
CA GLU A 114 -14.48 13.53 -16.43
C GLU A 114 -13.82 13.86 -15.07
N GLU A 115 -14.58 14.50 -14.16
CA GLU A 115 -14.09 14.85 -12.84
C GLU A 115 -13.79 13.59 -12.03
N LEU A 116 -12.61 13.56 -11.42
CA LEU A 116 -12.18 12.46 -10.57
C LEU A 116 -12.95 12.47 -9.24
N PHE A 117 -13.57 11.34 -8.89
CA PHE A 117 -14.23 11.16 -7.59
C PHE A 117 -13.41 10.31 -6.63
N ALA A 118 -12.84 9.20 -7.11
CA ALA A 118 -12.01 8.34 -6.28
C ALA A 118 -11.02 7.51 -7.11
N VAL A 119 -9.92 7.11 -6.48
CA VAL A 119 -8.91 6.20 -7.03
C VAL A 119 -8.69 5.06 -6.05
N PHE A 120 -8.68 3.83 -6.55
CA PHE A 120 -8.50 2.61 -5.78
C PHE A 120 -7.30 1.85 -6.33
N THR A 121 -6.42 1.36 -5.45
CA THR A 121 -5.27 0.54 -5.87
C THR A 121 -5.11 -0.68 -5.00
N GLY A 122 -4.36 -1.67 -5.51
CA GLY A 122 -4.16 -2.96 -4.86
C GLY A 122 -5.23 -4.00 -5.23
N SER A 123 -5.15 -5.22 -4.70
CA SER A 123 -6.05 -6.34 -5.05
C SER A 123 -7.51 -6.09 -4.76
N GLY A 124 -7.80 -5.53 -3.59
CA GLY A 124 -9.15 -5.33 -3.14
C GLY A 124 -9.81 -4.11 -3.77
N CYS A 125 -9.15 -3.45 -4.73
CA CYS A 125 -9.64 -2.24 -5.38
C CYS A 125 -11.02 -2.42 -6.02
N GLY A 126 -11.33 -3.60 -6.59
CA GLY A 126 -12.62 -3.88 -7.22
C GLY A 126 -13.77 -3.88 -6.20
N ALA A 127 -13.60 -4.64 -5.12
CA ALA A 127 -14.57 -4.70 -4.02
C ALA A 127 -14.72 -3.33 -3.33
N ALA A 128 -13.60 -2.64 -3.09
CA ALA A 128 -13.60 -1.32 -2.50
C ALA A 128 -14.32 -0.29 -3.39
N ALA A 129 -14.04 -0.27 -4.69
CA ALA A 129 -14.69 0.63 -5.64
C ALA A 129 -16.20 0.37 -5.70
N GLN A 130 -16.61 -0.90 -5.75
CA GLN A 130 -18.02 -1.27 -5.73
C GLN A 130 -18.72 -0.77 -4.48
N ASN A 131 -18.16 -1.01 -3.28
CA ASN A 131 -18.76 -0.50 -2.05
C ASN A 131 -18.78 1.02 -1.99
N TRP A 132 -17.68 1.68 -2.39
CA TRP A 132 -17.56 3.13 -2.35
C TRP A 132 -18.61 3.82 -3.23
N MET A 133 -18.96 3.25 -4.38
CA MET A 133 -20.03 3.78 -5.25
C MET A 133 -21.40 3.83 -4.55
N TYR A 134 -21.63 3.01 -3.51
CA TYR A 134 -22.86 3.05 -2.71
C TYR A 134 -22.70 3.84 -1.40
N SER A 135 -21.57 3.68 -0.71
CA SER A 135 -21.37 4.24 0.63
C SER A 135 -20.75 5.64 0.63
N HIS A 136 -20.10 6.04 -0.47
CA HIS A 136 -19.28 7.23 -0.60
C HIS A 136 -18.30 7.40 0.59
N CYS A 137 -17.73 6.31 1.09
CA CYS A 137 -16.84 6.32 2.24
C CYS A 137 -15.65 5.39 2.02
N ALA A 138 -14.45 5.96 1.91
CA ALA A 138 -13.20 5.19 1.73
C ALA A 138 -12.97 4.14 2.83
N ARG A 139 -13.32 4.47 4.09
CA ARG A 139 -13.11 3.56 5.22
C ARG A 139 -14.04 2.35 5.13
N SER A 140 -15.32 2.58 4.88
CA SER A 140 -16.30 1.51 4.66
C SER A 140 -15.94 0.66 3.44
N ALA A 141 -15.41 1.27 2.38
CA ALA A 141 -14.96 0.56 1.20
C ALA A 141 -13.81 -0.43 1.50
N ILE A 142 -12.85 -0.05 2.34
CA ILE A 142 -11.79 -0.96 2.77
C ILE A 142 -12.35 -2.04 3.70
N GLU A 143 -13.22 -1.71 4.65
CA GLU A 143 -13.87 -2.72 5.50
C GLU A 143 -14.63 -3.78 4.71
N GLU A 144 -15.31 -3.37 3.63
CA GLU A 144 -15.98 -4.32 2.74
C GLU A 144 -14.98 -5.16 1.95
N SER A 145 -13.92 -4.52 1.46
CA SER A 145 -12.85 -5.21 0.72
C SER A 145 -12.22 -6.35 1.54
N LYS A 146 -12.01 -6.17 2.85
CA LYS A 146 -11.48 -7.22 3.75
C LYS A 146 -12.29 -8.52 3.74
N LYS A 147 -13.58 -8.46 3.41
CA LYS A 147 -14.45 -9.64 3.39
C LYS A 147 -14.25 -10.49 2.14
N LEU A 148 -13.72 -9.90 1.07
CA LEU A 148 -13.63 -10.52 -0.25
C LEU A 148 -12.19 -10.72 -0.72
N ASP A 149 -11.28 -9.86 -0.27
CA ASP A 149 -9.86 -9.92 -0.60
C ASP A 149 -9.06 -10.42 0.61
N PRO A 150 -8.54 -11.67 0.60
CA PRO A 150 -7.83 -12.26 1.73
C PRO A 150 -6.57 -11.48 2.11
N TYR A 151 -6.11 -10.62 1.22
CA TYR A 151 -4.92 -9.87 1.43
C TYR A 151 -5.12 -8.45 1.98
N THR A 152 -6.35 -7.96 2.01
CA THR A 152 -6.71 -6.70 2.65
C THR A 152 -7.16 -6.99 4.08
N GLY A 153 -6.56 -6.35 5.08
CA GLY A 153 -6.86 -6.70 6.48
C GLY A 153 -6.40 -5.73 7.57
N GLY A 154 -6.59 -6.18 8.81
CA GLY A 154 -6.28 -5.43 10.03
C GLY A 154 -7.03 -4.11 10.16
N THR A 155 -6.45 -3.13 10.84
CA THR A 155 -7.10 -1.83 11.07
C THR A 155 -7.04 -0.94 9.82
N VAL A 156 -8.13 -0.21 9.53
CA VAL A 156 -8.10 0.81 8.46
C VAL A 156 -7.30 2.03 8.93
N ARG A 157 -6.27 2.36 8.17
CA ARG A 157 -5.45 3.56 8.34
C ARG A 157 -5.94 4.65 7.41
N PHE A 158 -5.94 5.90 7.86
CA PHE A 158 -6.46 7.01 7.07
C PHE A 158 -5.83 8.35 7.42
N LEU A 159 -6.01 9.31 6.50
CA LEU A 159 -5.71 10.72 6.71
C LEU A 159 -6.83 11.55 6.04
N ASP A 160 -7.53 12.34 6.84
CA ASP A 160 -8.57 13.29 6.42
C ASP A 160 -7.96 14.68 6.27
N PHE A 161 -8.03 15.25 5.06
CA PHE A 161 -7.40 16.54 4.75
C PHE A 161 -8.22 17.74 5.23
N ARG A 162 -9.52 17.56 5.46
CA ARG A 162 -10.42 18.63 5.93
C ARG A 162 -10.31 18.82 7.43
N THR A 163 -10.32 17.71 8.16
CA THR A 163 -10.34 17.73 9.63
C THR A 163 -8.95 17.57 10.24
N ASN A 164 -7.94 17.21 9.44
CA ASN A 164 -6.62 16.74 9.90
C ASN A 164 -6.67 15.49 10.80
N ALA A 165 -7.83 14.83 10.89
CA ALA A 165 -7.93 13.56 11.60
C ALA A 165 -7.07 12.51 10.90
N SER A 166 -6.29 11.76 11.68
CA SER A 166 -5.40 10.75 11.12
C SER A 166 -5.28 9.54 12.02
N LEU A 167 -5.13 8.38 11.37
CA LEU A 167 -4.73 7.13 11.98
C LEU A 167 -3.75 6.47 11.00
N VAL A 168 -2.47 6.76 11.16
CA VAL A 168 -1.40 6.24 10.30
C VAL A 168 -0.49 5.31 11.09
N GLU A 169 0.17 4.38 10.41
CA GLU A 169 1.15 3.49 11.02
C GLU A 169 2.56 3.98 10.73
N ASP A 170 3.23 4.43 11.78
CA ASP A 170 4.58 4.96 11.68
C ASP A 170 5.51 4.65 12.86
N SER A 171 5.18 3.65 13.66
CA SER A 171 6.00 3.24 14.80
C SER A 171 7.15 2.31 14.39
N VAL A 172 7.08 1.73 13.20
CA VAL A 172 8.10 0.85 12.61
C VAL A 172 8.64 1.49 11.34
N SER A 173 9.93 1.34 11.09
CA SER A 173 10.63 2.00 9.98
C SER A 173 11.10 1.04 8.90
N THR A 174 11.32 -0.24 9.21
CA THR A 174 11.92 -1.20 8.28
C THR A 174 11.03 -2.40 7.97
N ILE A 175 11.24 -2.98 6.79
CA ILE A 175 10.65 -4.26 6.40
C ILE A 175 11.23 -5.43 7.21
N SER A 176 12.43 -5.27 7.77
CA SER A 176 13.03 -6.26 8.68
C SER A 176 12.23 -6.38 9.96
N GLU A 177 11.79 -5.27 10.55
CA GLU A 177 10.91 -5.28 11.73
C GLU A 177 9.54 -5.90 11.41
N VAL A 178 9.02 -5.70 10.18
CA VAL A 178 7.81 -6.40 9.70
C VAL A 178 8.05 -7.91 9.59
N ASN A 179 9.22 -8.33 9.10
CA ASN A 179 9.63 -9.74 9.08
C ASN A 179 9.71 -10.34 10.48
N GLU A 180 10.28 -9.62 11.43
CA GLU A 180 10.35 -10.05 12.83
C GLU A 180 8.96 -10.20 13.44
N ALA A 181 8.06 -9.24 13.20
CA ALA A 181 6.67 -9.36 13.60
C ALA A 181 6.00 -10.58 12.96
N LEU A 182 6.24 -10.84 11.67
CA LEU A 182 5.74 -12.01 10.97
C LEU A 182 6.24 -13.31 11.58
N LEU A 183 7.51 -13.40 11.98
CA LEU A 183 8.08 -14.58 12.63
C LEU A 183 7.45 -14.85 14.01
N GLN A 184 6.96 -13.82 14.69
CA GLN A 184 6.42 -13.92 16.04
C GLN A 184 4.91 -14.19 16.06
N ARG A 185 4.15 -13.53 15.18
CA ARG A 185 2.68 -13.49 15.22
C ARG A 185 2.02 -13.60 13.85
N GLY A 186 2.78 -14.00 12.83
CA GLY A 186 2.26 -14.26 11.49
C GLY A 186 1.27 -15.43 11.48
N LEU A 187 0.31 -15.34 10.57
CA LEU A 187 -0.72 -16.34 10.36
C LEU A 187 -0.73 -16.77 8.89
N ILE A 188 -0.98 -18.04 8.65
CA ILE A 188 -1.16 -18.62 7.32
C ILE A 188 -2.65 -18.92 7.15
N MET A 189 -3.24 -18.43 6.07
CA MET A 189 -4.63 -18.72 5.72
C MET A 189 -4.70 -19.47 4.39
N ASP A 190 -5.69 -20.35 4.27
CA ASP A 190 -6.10 -20.99 3.02
C ASP A 190 -7.15 -20.10 2.33
N THR A 191 -6.75 -19.47 1.23
CA THR A 191 -7.61 -18.59 0.44
C THR A 191 -8.65 -19.35 -0.39
N LYS A 192 -8.47 -20.67 -0.59
CA LYS A 192 -9.43 -21.54 -1.28
C LYS A 192 -10.48 -22.09 -0.31
N ASN A 193 -10.15 -22.18 0.97
CA ASN A 193 -11.10 -22.52 2.03
C ASN A 193 -11.05 -21.49 3.17
N PRO A 194 -11.71 -20.33 3.02
CA PRO A 194 -11.69 -19.24 4.00
C PRO A 194 -12.27 -19.60 5.38
N HIS A 195 -12.95 -20.74 5.51
CA HIS A 195 -13.50 -21.22 6.77
C HIS A 195 -12.51 -22.08 7.56
N SER A 196 -11.39 -22.49 6.95
CA SER A 196 -10.32 -23.19 7.65
C SER A 196 -9.69 -22.29 8.72
N PRO A 197 -9.38 -22.82 9.92
CA PRO A 197 -8.66 -22.05 10.93
C PRO A 197 -7.29 -21.65 10.39
N HIS A 198 -6.87 -20.43 10.71
CA HIS A 198 -5.54 -19.96 10.31
C HIS A 198 -4.46 -20.69 11.12
N VAL A 199 -3.35 -21.01 10.47
CA VAL A 199 -2.22 -21.70 11.08
C VAL A 199 -1.20 -20.67 11.55
N SER A 200 -0.74 -20.78 12.80
CA SER A 200 0.35 -19.92 13.27
C SER A 200 1.65 -20.25 12.55
N ILE A 201 2.44 -19.23 12.17
CA ILE A 201 3.80 -19.40 11.63
C ILE A 201 4.73 -20.20 12.57
N SER A 202 4.38 -20.28 13.86
CA SER A 202 5.13 -21.03 14.87
C SER A 202 4.80 -22.53 14.91
N ALA A 203 3.76 -22.97 14.17
CA ALA A 203 3.35 -24.36 14.12
C ALA A 203 4.37 -25.22 13.39
N GLN A 204 4.55 -26.46 13.87
CA GLN A 204 5.57 -27.37 13.36
C GLN A 204 5.32 -27.77 11.90
N GLU A 205 4.04 -27.90 11.50
CA GLU A 205 3.65 -28.25 10.12
C GLU A 205 4.08 -27.23 9.06
N VAL A 206 4.35 -25.98 9.45
CA VAL A 206 4.76 -24.89 8.54
C VAL A 206 6.18 -24.39 8.85
N ALA A 207 6.99 -25.25 9.49
CA ALA A 207 8.36 -24.91 9.87
C ALA A 207 9.21 -24.47 8.67
N GLU A 208 8.97 -25.02 7.47
CA GLU A 208 9.67 -24.60 6.26
C GLU A 208 9.30 -23.17 5.80
N VAL A 209 8.03 -22.74 5.97
CA VAL A 209 7.61 -21.35 5.68
C VAL A 209 8.35 -20.39 6.60
N ARG A 210 8.48 -20.75 7.88
CA ARG A 210 9.29 -19.98 8.83
C ARG A 210 10.75 -19.91 8.41
N GLN A 211 11.34 -21.02 7.94
CA GLN A 211 12.73 -21.02 7.45
C GLN A 211 12.90 -20.13 6.21
N MET A 212 11.95 -20.17 5.27
CA MET A 212 11.96 -19.28 4.10
C MET A 212 11.92 -17.80 4.48
N LEU A 213 11.20 -17.45 5.55
CA LEU A 213 11.16 -16.08 6.06
C LEU A 213 12.48 -15.69 6.73
N VAL A 214 13.09 -16.60 7.52
CA VAL A 214 14.40 -16.37 8.17
C VAL A 214 15.52 -16.23 7.14
N SER A 215 15.50 -17.02 6.07
CA SER A 215 16.50 -16.94 5.00
C SER A 215 16.32 -15.74 4.07
N GLY A 216 15.20 -15.02 4.17
CA GLY A 216 14.81 -13.96 3.24
C GLY A 216 14.37 -14.47 1.87
N SER A 217 14.12 -15.78 1.72
CA SER A 217 13.58 -16.36 0.49
C SER A 217 12.16 -15.90 0.19
N ILE A 218 11.41 -15.54 1.23
CA ILE A 218 10.17 -14.78 1.14
C ILE A 218 10.27 -13.49 1.93
N THR A 219 9.60 -12.44 1.49
CA THR A 219 9.56 -11.14 2.17
C THR A 219 8.17 -10.54 2.02
N PRO A 220 7.59 -9.97 3.10
CA PRO A 220 6.31 -9.30 3.06
C PRO A 220 6.33 -8.14 2.09
N CYS A 221 5.22 -8.01 1.37
CA CYS A 221 4.97 -6.88 0.51
C CYS A 221 3.54 -6.39 0.73
N ALA A 222 3.19 -5.31 0.03
CA ALA A 222 1.83 -4.81 -0.09
C ALA A 222 1.32 -5.08 -1.53
N PRO A 223 1.00 -6.33 -1.93
CA PRO A 223 0.86 -6.65 -3.35
C PRO A 223 -0.24 -5.88 -4.09
N VAL A 224 -0.08 -5.75 -5.41
CA VAL A 224 -0.80 -4.75 -6.22
C VAL A 224 -1.88 -5.32 -7.16
N GLY A 225 -2.18 -6.62 -7.10
CA GLY A 225 -3.16 -7.26 -7.99
C GLY A 225 -2.50 -7.93 -9.18
N GLN A 226 -2.24 -7.13 -10.21
CA GLN A 226 -1.56 -7.55 -11.43
C GLN A 226 -0.15 -7.00 -11.48
N ARG A 227 0.69 -7.49 -12.40
CA ARG A 227 2.01 -6.89 -12.64
C ARG A 227 1.84 -5.41 -12.92
N THR A 228 2.58 -4.59 -12.17
CA THR A 228 2.63 -3.15 -12.37
C THR A 228 2.96 -2.84 -13.83
N GLN A 229 2.20 -1.94 -14.43
CA GLN A 229 2.49 -1.40 -15.76
C GLN A 229 3.91 -0.83 -15.76
N ASP A 230 4.74 -1.23 -16.74
CA ASP A 230 6.17 -0.95 -16.74
C ASP A 230 6.49 0.53 -16.46
N TRP A 231 7.50 0.75 -15.60
CA TRP A 231 8.09 2.07 -15.34
C TRP A 231 8.92 2.50 -16.54
N ASP A 232 8.25 3.10 -17.53
CA ASP A 232 8.88 3.71 -18.70
C ASP A 232 9.53 5.07 -18.38
N ASP A 233 10.30 5.57 -19.34
CA ASP A 233 11.02 6.84 -19.19
C ASP A 233 10.08 8.03 -19.02
N ASN A 234 8.90 7.98 -19.63
CA ASN A 234 7.86 9.00 -19.46
C ASN A 234 7.32 9.03 -18.02
N SER A 235 7.06 7.86 -17.42
CA SER A 235 6.61 7.75 -16.03
C SER A 235 7.67 8.25 -15.06
N LYS A 236 8.95 7.94 -15.31
CA LYS A 236 10.07 8.45 -14.52
C LYS A 236 10.22 9.97 -14.65
N LEU A 237 10.07 10.51 -15.86
CA LEU A 237 10.11 11.97 -16.07
C LEU A 237 8.96 12.67 -15.35
N ARG A 238 7.73 12.13 -15.41
CA ARG A 238 6.58 12.64 -14.64
C ARG A 238 6.84 12.63 -13.14
N LEU A 239 7.48 11.56 -12.62
CA LEU A 239 7.84 11.46 -11.21
C LEU A 239 8.88 12.52 -10.83
N ALA A 240 9.93 12.68 -11.64
CA ALA A 240 10.95 13.70 -11.42
C ALA A 240 10.35 15.11 -11.38
N ASN A 241 9.44 15.43 -12.31
CA ASN A 241 8.73 16.72 -12.33
C ASN A 241 7.84 16.91 -11.09
N ALA A 242 7.14 15.87 -10.64
CA ALA A 242 6.33 15.91 -9.43
C ALA A 242 7.18 16.15 -8.17
N ILE A 243 8.32 15.46 -8.04
CA ILE A 243 9.28 15.65 -6.95
C ILE A 243 9.85 17.07 -6.97
N GLN A 244 10.19 17.59 -8.15
CA GLN A 244 10.68 18.96 -8.30
C GLN A 244 9.63 19.98 -7.85
N ARG A 245 8.38 19.82 -8.25
CA ARG A 245 7.26 20.66 -7.78
C ARG A 245 7.13 20.62 -6.26
N ILE A 246 7.23 19.44 -5.63
CA ILE A 246 7.16 19.30 -4.17
C ILE A 246 8.32 20.05 -3.50
N ARG A 247 9.55 19.92 -4.00
CA ARG A 247 10.72 20.63 -3.48
C ARG A 247 10.53 22.15 -3.53
N GLU A 248 10.03 22.67 -4.65
CA GLU A 248 9.78 24.11 -4.84
C GLU A 248 8.71 24.64 -3.89
N GLU A 249 7.59 23.92 -3.74
CA GLU A 249 6.51 24.30 -2.84
C GLU A 249 6.96 24.27 -1.36
N GLU A 250 7.74 23.26 -0.96
CA GLU A 250 8.29 23.19 0.41
C GLU A 250 9.32 24.29 0.70
N ALA A 251 10.11 24.70 -0.31
CA ALA A 251 11.08 25.78 -0.15
C ALA A 251 10.39 27.14 0.09
N GLN A 252 9.18 27.35 -0.47
CA GLN A 252 8.39 28.57 -0.28
C GLN A 252 7.69 28.63 1.10
N MET A 253 7.56 27.49 1.78
CA MET A 253 6.96 27.40 3.11
C MET A 253 7.97 27.61 4.26
N ARG A 254 9.27 27.70 3.95
CA ARG A 254 10.35 27.97 4.91
C ARG A 254 10.61 29.46 5.03
#